data_AF-A0AAZ3NQ06-F1
#
_entry.id   AF-A0AAZ3NQ06-F1
#
_cell.length_a   1.000
_cell.length_b   1.000
_cell.length_c   1.000
_cell.angle_alpha   90.00
_cell.angle_beta   90.00
_cell.angle_gamma   90.00
#
_symmetry.space_group_name_H-M   'P 1'
#
loop_
_entity.id
_entity.type
_entity.pdbx_description
1 polymer ?
#
loop_
_entity_poly.entity_id
_entity_poly.type
_entity_poly.pdbx_seq_one_letter_code
_entity_poly.pdbx_strand_id
1 'polypeptide(L)'
;QNVSKTELYNMTAKLISGDFFKFSSLVGKVVLIENVMNELHERYTDKGLVILGVPCNQFGHQENCNNEEILMSLKYVRPGNGFEPNFQLLEKVDVNGKHAHPLFVYLKEKLQFPSDDPMALMNDPKCIIWSPVGRNDIAWNFEKFLIGPDGEPFKRYSRRFPTIDIEGDIKKLLNTAN
;
A
#
# COMPACT_ATOMS: atom_id res chain seq x y z
N GLN A 1 -2.71 -16.98 24.52
CA GLN A 1 -4.15 -16.90 24.22
C GLN A 1 -4.29 -16.34 22.81
N ASN A 2 -5.16 -16.96 22.01
CA ASN A 2 -5.19 -16.92 20.54
C ASN A 2 -5.07 -15.52 19.93
N VAL A 3 -3.93 -15.22 19.32
CA VAL A 3 -3.88 -14.25 18.21
C VAL A 3 -4.79 -14.85 17.15
N SER A 4 -5.98 -14.28 16.97
CA SER A 4 -6.77 -14.48 15.75
C SER A 4 -5.79 -14.37 14.60
N LYS A 5 -5.53 -15.48 13.86
CA LYS A 5 -4.63 -15.47 12.71
C LYS A 5 -5.28 -14.61 11.63
N THR A 6 -5.07 -13.30 11.70
CA THR A 6 -5.58 -12.36 10.71
C THR A 6 -5.16 -12.82 9.32
N GLU A 7 -6.10 -12.76 8.38
CA GLU A 7 -5.95 -13.30 7.02
C GLU A 7 -4.68 -12.80 6.34
N LEU A 8 -4.32 -11.54 6.60
CA LEU A 8 -3.09 -10.89 6.17
C LEU A 8 -1.84 -11.77 6.42
N TYR A 9 -1.69 -12.34 7.62
CA TYR A 9 -0.49 -13.07 8.01
C TYR A 9 -0.32 -14.43 7.32
N ASN A 10 -1.35 -14.93 6.64
CA ASN A 10 -1.27 -16.12 5.81
C ASN A 10 -0.86 -15.80 4.36
N MET A 11 -0.75 -14.52 4.00
CA MET A 11 -0.39 -14.09 2.66
C MET A 11 1.13 -14.03 2.47
N THR A 12 1.52 -14.07 1.21
CA THR A 12 2.87 -13.80 0.74
C THR A 12 2.81 -12.91 -0.48
N ALA A 13 3.85 -12.13 -0.72
CA ALA A 13 4.03 -11.40 -1.96
C ALA A 13 5.48 -11.52 -2.42
N LYS A 14 5.72 -11.32 -3.71
CA LYS A 14 7.08 -11.26 -4.22
C LYS A 14 7.60 -9.84 -4.10
N LEU A 15 8.83 -9.68 -3.61
CA LEU A 15 9.56 -8.42 -3.61
C LEU A 15 10.02 -8.10 -5.02
N ILE A 16 10.29 -6.83 -5.27
CA ILE A 16 10.86 -6.38 -6.53
C ILE A 16 12.25 -7.00 -6.81
N SER A 17 12.97 -7.40 -5.75
CA SER A 17 14.24 -8.14 -5.83
C SER A 17 14.08 -9.58 -6.36
N GLY A 18 12.86 -10.12 -6.34
CA GLY A 18 12.55 -11.50 -6.69
C GLY A 18 12.30 -12.43 -5.51
N ASP A 19 12.66 -12.02 -4.29
CA ASP A 19 12.47 -12.81 -3.07
C ASP A 19 11.00 -12.84 -2.62
N PHE A 20 10.62 -13.83 -1.81
CA PHE A 20 9.29 -13.88 -1.22
C PHE A 20 9.24 -13.18 0.14
N PHE A 21 8.32 -12.23 0.26
CA PHE A 21 7.94 -11.57 1.50
C PHE A 21 6.77 -12.29 2.17
N LYS A 22 6.94 -12.69 3.43
CA LYS A 22 5.89 -13.30 4.25
C LYS A 22 5.27 -12.24 5.14
N PHE A 23 3.96 -12.02 5.01
CA PHE A 23 3.25 -11.02 5.83
C PHE A 23 3.22 -11.39 7.30
N SER A 24 3.42 -12.66 7.68
CA SER A 24 3.61 -13.07 9.07
C SER A 24 4.81 -12.42 9.77
N SER A 25 5.78 -11.87 9.02
CA SER A 25 6.88 -11.07 9.59
C SER A 25 6.42 -9.70 10.14
N LEU A 26 5.19 -9.28 9.82
CA LEU A 26 4.61 -8.01 10.24
C LEU A 26 3.85 -8.09 11.58
N VAL A 27 3.83 -9.25 12.25
CA VAL A 27 3.16 -9.38 13.54
C VAL A 27 3.71 -8.37 14.54
N GLY A 28 2.82 -7.58 15.15
CA GLY A 28 3.19 -6.53 16.09
C GLY A 28 3.68 -5.23 15.44
N LYS A 29 3.65 -5.12 14.10
CA LYS A 29 4.07 -3.93 13.37
C LYS A 29 2.87 -3.15 12.86
N VAL A 30 2.97 -1.82 12.92
CA VAL A 30 2.04 -0.94 12.21
C VAL A 30 2.49 -0.91 10.76
N VAL A 31 1.58 -1.13 9.81
CA VAL A 31 1.94 -1.24 8.39
C VAL A 31 1.21 -0.19 7.58
N LEU A 32 1.96 0.59 6.80
CA LEU A 32 1.43 1.54 5.83
C LEU A 32 1.73 1.03 4.42
N ILE A 33 0.69 0.83 3.62
CA ILE A 33 0.82 0.46 2.20
C ILE A 33 0.82 1.75 1.37
N GLU A 34 1.97 2.11 0.82
CA GLU A 34 2.19 3.32 0.04
C GLU A 34 3.54 3.33 -0.71
N ASN A 35 3.62 4.06 -1.82
CA ASN A 35 4.75 4.02 -2.75
C ASN A 35 5.73 5.21 -2.67
N VAL A 36 5.57 6.19 -1.75
CA VAL A 36 6.28 7.49 -1.88
C VAL A 36 7.04 8.05 -0.68
N MET A 37 6.80 7.64 0.57
CA MET A 37 7.22 8.48 1.72
C MET A 37 8.37 7.91 2.56
N ASN A 38 9.62 8.29 2.25
CA ASN A 38 10.81 7.98 3.07
C ASN A 38 10.80 8.66 4.45
N GLU A 39 10.20 9.86 4.58
CA GLU A 39 10.23 10.66 5.80
C GLU A 39 9.55 9.95 6.99
N LEU A 40 8.38 9.34 6.76
CA LEU A 40 7.69 8.58 7.81
C LEU A 40 8.45 7.31 8.18
N HIS A 41 9.08 6.65 7.20
CA HIS A 41 9.93 5.49 7.44
C HIS A 41 11.07 5.86 8.41
N GLU A 42 11.83 6.91 8.10
CA GLU A 42 12.96 7.36 8.94
C GLU A 42 12.56 7.68 10.38
N ARG A 43 11.36 8.23 10.60
CA ARG A 43 10.90 8.63 11.94
C ARG A 43 10.37 7.50 12.80
N TYR A 44 9.85 6.43 12.19
CA TYR A 44 9.01 5.45 12.89
C TYR A 44 9.40 3.98 12.69
N THR A 45 10.34 3.65 11.81
CA THR A 45 10.76 2.26 11.60
C THR A 45 11.29 1.62 12.89
N ASP A 46 12.15 2.31 13.63
CA ASP A 46 12.67 1.85 14.93
C ASP A 46 11.59 1.72 16.00
N LYS A 47 10.43 2.35 15.79
CA LYS A 47 9.27 2.31 16.69
C LYS A 47 8.25 1.25 16.30
N GLY A 48 8.46 0.56 15.17
CA GLY A 48 7.58 -0.51 14.71
C GLY A 48 6.69 -0.19 13.51
N LEU A 49 6.90 0.94 12.82
CA LEU A 49 6.28 1.19 11.51
C LEU A 49 7.01 0.36 10.43
N VAL A 50 6.24 -0.21 9.51
CA VAL A 50 6.74 -0.78 8.26
C VAL A 50 5.99 -0.13 7.11
N ILE A 51 6.71 0.34 6.09
CA ILE A 51 6.12 0.83 4.85
C ILE A 51 6.32 -0.23 3.77
N LEU A 52 5.25 -0.54 3.03
CA LEU A 52 5.27 -1.41 1.86
C LEU A 52 4.82 -0.65 0.63
N GLY A 53 5.72 -0.47 -0.33
CA GLY A 53 5.35 0.04 -1.64
C GLY A 53 4.93 -1.08 -2.58
N VAL A 54 3.85 -0.85 -3.30
CA VAL A 54 3.23 -1.81 -4.22
C VAL A 54 2.98 -1.12 -5.56
N PRO A 55 3.89 -1.28 -6.53
CA PRO A 55 3.74 -0.69 -7.86
C PRO A 55 2.51 -1.25 -8.58
N CYS A 56 1.81 -0.41 -9.34
CA CYS A 56 0.62 -0.80 -10.10
C CYS A 56 0.48 0.05 -11.36
N ASN A 57 0.14 -0.57 -12.50
CA ASN A 57 0.01 0.15 -13.78
C ASN A 57 -1.44 0.40 -14.24
N GLN A 58 -2.44 0.14 -13.39
CA GLN A 58 -3.85 0.23 -13.77
C GLN A 58 -4.35 1.68 -13.90
N PHE A 59 -3.62 2.65 -13.36
CA PHE A 59 -4.05 4.04 -13.25
C PHE A 59 -3.29 4.94 -14.24
N GLY A 60 -3.90 5.16 -15.41
CA GLY A 60 -3.33 6.02 -16.45
C GLY A 60 -1.97 5.56 -16.98
N HIS A 61 -1.65 4.28 -16.83
CA HIS A 61 -0.37 3.69 -17.23
C HIS A 61 0.86 4.44 -16.70
N GLN A 62 0.82 4.86 -15.43
CA GLN A 62 1.89 5.65 -14.81
C GLN A 62 3.09 4.81 -14.35
N GLU A 63 3.00 3.48 -14.38
CA GLU A 63 4.05 2.54 -13.96
C GLU A 63 4.36 1.54 -15.09
N ASN A 64 4.75 2.07 -16.26
CA ASN A 64 5.05 1.27 -17.44
C ASN A 64 6.35 0.47 -17.32
N CYS A 65 7.25 0.90 -16.44
CA CYS A 65 8.51 0.21 -16.14
C CYS A 65 8.26 -1.24 -15.70
N ASN A 66 9.12 -2.15 -16.14
CA ASN A 66 9.17 -3.49 -15.56
C ASN A 66 9.81 -3.45 -14.15
N ASN A 67 9.78 -4.56 -13.40
CA ASN A 67 10.30 -4.62 -12.03
C ASN A 67 11.76 -4.15 -11.91
N GLU A 68 12.61 -4.46 -12.89
CA GLU A 68 14.03 -4.09 -12.90
C GLU A 68 14.23 -2.59 -13.17
N GLU A 69 13.30 -1.98 -13.93
CA GLU A 69 13.35 -0.58 -14.33
C GLU A 69 12.76 0.38 -13.29
N ILE A 70 11.84 -0.06 -12.43
CA ILE A 70 11.16 0.81 -11.47
C ILE A 70 12.17 1.52 -10.55
N LEU A 71 13.14 0.79 -9.99
CA LEU A 71 14.17 1.38 -9.13
C LEU A 71 15.05 2.38 -9.89
N MET A 72 15.34 2.10 -11.17
CA MET A 72 16.09 3.02 -12.02
C MET A 72 15.29 4.29 -12.34
N SER A 73 13.99 4.16 -12.59
CA SER A 73 13.09 5.29 -12.80
C SER A 73 13.02 6.20 -11.57
N LEU A 74 12.85 5.62 -10.38
CA LEU A 74 12.85 6.36 -9.11
C LEU A 74 14.16 7.11 -8.89
N LYS A 75 15.30 6.46 -9.17
CA LYS A 75 16.64 7.01 -8.96
C LYS A 75 17.04 8.10 -9.94
N TYR A 76 16.70 7.92 -11.23
CA TYR A 76 17.24 8.75 -12.31
C TYR A 76 16.21 9.61 -13.05
N VAL A 77 14.91 9.30 -12.96
CA VAL A 77 13.87 9.99 -13.73
C VAL A 77 12.92 10.78 -12.83
N ARG A 78 12.15 10.09 -11.99
CA ARG A 78 11.20 10.71 -11.05
C ARG A 78 10.98 9.78 -9.86
N PRO A 79 11.29 10.20 -8.61
CA PRO A 79 11.72 11.54 -8.21
C PRO A 79 13.06 12.02 -8.79
N GLY A 80 13.94 11.10 -9.18
CA GLY A 80 15.28 11.42 -9.70
C GLY A 80 16.23 11.82 -8.58
N ASN A 81 17.33 12.51 -8.94
CA ASN A 81 18.33 13.04 -8.01
C ASN A 81 18.95 11.99 -7.05
N GLY A 82 19.05 10.73 -7.49
CA GLY A 82 19.60 9.66 -6.67
C GLY A 82 18.65 9.15 -5.59
N PHE A 83 17.35 9.47 -5.68
CA PHE A 83 16.36 8.96 -4.74
C PHE A 83 16.33 7.43 -4.72
N GLU A 84 16.38 6.86 -3.53
CA GLU A 84 16.22 5.43 -3.30
C GLU A 84 15.17 5.22 -2.21
N PRO A 85 14.16 4.35 -2.44
CA PRO A 85 13.19 4.01 -1.41
C PRO A 85 13.92 3.28 -0.27
N ASN A 86 13.72 3.75 0.97
CA ASN A 86 14.28 3.11 2.15
C ASN A 86 13.36 2.06 2.78
N PHE A 87 12.28 1.70 2.06
CA PHE A 87 11.26 0.74 2.44
C PHE A 87 11.13 -0.36 1.38
N GLN A 88 10.44 -1.44 1.73
CA GLN A 88 10.30 -2.59 0.83
C GLN A 88 9.33 -2.29 -0.32
N LEU A 89 9.73 -2.66 -1.53
CA LEU A 89 8.87 -2.69 -2.71
C LEU A 89 8.50 -4.12 -3.06
N LEU A 90 7.21 -4.36 -3.25
CA LEU A 90 6.69 -5.57 -3.89
C LEU A 90 6.93 -5.50 -5.41
N GLU A 91 6.75 -6.64 -6.08
CA GLU A 91 6.62 -6.64 -7.53
C GLU A 91 5.38 -5.86 -7.98
N LYS A 92 5.38 -5.45 -9.24
CA LYS A 92 4.21 -4.81 -9.83
C LYS A 92 3.03 -5.77 -9.87
N VAL A 93 1.88 -5.33 -9.34
CA VAL A 93 0.66 -6.13 -9.29
C VAL A 93 -0.56 -5.32 -9.75
N ASP A 94 -1.63 -6.05 -10.09
CA ASP A 94 -2.96 -5.47 -10.21
C ASP A 94 -3.60 -5.33 -8.82
N VAL A 95 -4.34 -4.25 -8.61
CA VAL A 95 -5.04 -3.97 -7.35
C VAL A 95 -6.56 -4.00 -7.50
N ASN A 96 -7.04 -3.92 -8.73
CA ASN A 96 -8.44 -4.00 -9.13
C ASN A 96 -8.69 -5.08 -10.19
N GLY A 97 -9.97 -5.46 -10.36
CA GLY A 97 -10.40 -6.46 -11.33
C GLY A 97 -10.08 -7.90 -10.95
N LYS A 98 -10.30 -8.81 -11.90
CA LYS A 98 -10.21 -10.27 -11.72
C LYS A 98 -8.84 -10.76 -11.25
N HIS A 99 -7.78 -10.03 -11.61
CA HIS A 99 -6.39 -10.39 -11.32
C HIS A 99 -5.81 -9.60 -10.15
N ALA A 100 -6.65 -8.87 -9.40
CA ALA A 100 -6.21 -8.15 -8.22
C ALA A 100 -5.47 -9.07 -7.24
N HIS A 101 -4.33 -8.60 -6.74
CA HIS A 101 -3.56 -9.33 -5.75
C HIS A 101 -4.41 -9.57 -4.48
N PRO A 102 -4.34 -10.77 -3.86
CA PRO A 102 -5.18 -11.12 -2.70
C PRO A 102 -5.14 -10.10 -1.56
N LEU A 103 -3.98 -9.49 -1.32
CA LEU A 103 -3.83 -8.37 -0.37
C LEU A 103 -4.87 -7.25 -0.62
N PHE A 104 -5.01 -6.78 -1.86
CA PHE A 104 -5.92 -5.68 -2.17
C PHE A 104 -7.37 -6.12 -2.22
N VAL A 105 -7.66 -7.38 -2.55
CA VAL A 105 -9.01 -7.92 -2.39
C VAL A 105 -9.42 -7.83 -0.92
N TYR A 106 -8.60 -8.37 -0.03
CA TYR A 106 -8.83 -8.33 1.43
C TYR A 106 -8.97 -6.90 1.96
N LEU A 107 -8.04 -6.00 1.59
CA LEU A 107 -8.07 -4.61 2.07
C LEU A 107 -9.30 -3.85 1.59
N LYS A 108 -9.70 -4.02 0.33
CA LYS A 108 -10.90 -3.36 -0.22
C LYS A 108 -12.19 -3.95 0.34
N GLU A 109 -12.21 -5.21 0.74
CA GLU A 109 -13.38 -5.80 1.42
C GLU A 109 -13.54 -5.27 2.85
N LYS A 110 -12.43 -5.16 3.59
CA LYS A 110 -12.41 -4.66 4.97
C LYS A 110 -12.58 -3.14 5.07
N LEU A 111 -11.99 -2.40 4.13
CA LEU A 111 -12.01 -0.94 4.04
C LEU A 111 -12.56 -0.51 2.67
N GLN A 112 -13.89 -0.63 2.54
CA GLN A 112 -14.59 -0.44 1.26
C GLN A 112 -14.38 0.93 0.64
N PHE A 113 -14.27 1.97 1.46
CA PHE A 113 -14.17 3.36 0.98
C PHE A 113 -13.07 4.11 1.74
N PRO A 114 -12.38 5.06 1.08
CA PRO A 114 -11.52 5.99 1.78
C PRO A 114 -12.29 6.79 2.83
N SER A 115 -11.66 7.03 3.98
CA SER A 115 -12.26 7.75 5.10
C SER A 115 -12.53 9.22 4.82
N ASP A 116 -11.77 9.82 3.91
CA ASP A 116 -11.80 11.24 3.55
C ASP A 116 -12.58 11.55 2.25
N ASP A 117 -12.72 10.58 1.35
CA ASP A 117 -13.45 10.73 0.09
C ASP A 117 -14.18 9.41 -0.27
N PRO A 118 -15.33 9.11 0.35
CA PRO A 118 -15.98 7.81 0.23
C PRO A 118 -16.76 7.60 -1.08
N MET A 119 -16.92 8.65 -1.90
CA MET A 119 -17.77 8.62 -3.09
C MET A 119 -17.00 8.65 -4.41
N ALA A 120 -15.78 9.19 -4.43
CA ALA A 120 -15.03 9.33 -5.67
C ALA A 120 -14.39 8.00 -6.10
N LEU A 121 -14.71 7.55 -7.32
CA LEU A 121 -14.01 6.45 -7.99
C LEU A 121 -13.17 6.97 -9.18
N MET A 122 -13.82 7.50 -10.22
CA MET A 122 -13.11 8.03 -11.38
C MET A 122 -13.95 9.11 -12.06
N ASN A 123 -13.30 10.18 -12.53
CA ASN A 123 -13.98 11.25 -13.26
C ASN A 123 -14.18 10.88 -14.73
N ASP A 124 -13.14 10.38 -15.39
CA ASP A 124 -13.22 9.90 -16.77
C ASP A 124 -13.35 8.36 -16.77
N PRO A 125 -14.49 7.79 -17.18
CA PRO A 125 -14.68 6.35 -17.21
C PRO A 125 -13.68 5.63 -18.12
N LYS A 126 -13.04 6.32 -19.09
CA LYS A 126 -11.99 5.72 -19.93
C LYS A 126 -10.74 5.34 -19.16
N CYS A 127 -10.53 5.89 -17.97
CA CYS A 127 -9.42 5.51 -17.11
C CYS A 127 -9.68 4.19 -16.35
N ILE A 128 -10.89 3.62 -16.42
CA ILE A 128 -11.21 2.32 -15.84
C ILE A 128 -10.95 1.26 -16.90
N ILE A 129 -9.81 0.58 -16.78
CA ILE A 129 -9.34 -0.43 -17.75
C ILE A 129 -9.36 -1.86 -17.20
N TRP A 130 -9.86 -2.05 -15.98
CA TRP A 130 -9.96 -3.36 -15.32
C TRP A 130 -11.40 -3.88 -15.37
N SER A 131 -11.54 -5.19 -15.15
CA SER A 131 -12.84 -5.87 -15.08
C SER A 131 -12.76 -7.07 -14.12
N PRO A 132 -13.82 -7.36 -13.34
CA PRO A 132 -15.02 -6.53 -13.16
C PRO A 132 -14.71 -5.24 -12.39
N VAL A 133 -15.61 -4.26 -12.49
CA VAL A 133 -15.54 -3.01 -11.72
C VAL A 133 -16.36 -3.17 -10.43
N GLY A 134 -15.72 -2.93 -9.29
CA GLY A 134 -16.30 -2.95 -7.95
C GLY A 134 -16.49 -1.55 -7.38
N ARG A 135 -17.48 -1.37 -6.50
CA ARG A 135 -17.71 -0.08 -5.82
C ARG A 135 -16.59 0.32 -4.86
N ASN A 136 -15.86 -0.67 -4.35
CA ASN A 136 -14.76 -0.51 -3.41
C ASN A 136 -13.39 -0.45 -4.11
N ASP A 137 -13.35 -0.41 -5.44
CA ASP A 137 -12.10 -0.34 -6.21
C ASP A 137 -11.23 0.85 -5.79
N ILE A 138 -9.92 0.68 -5.93
CA ILE A 138 -8.96 1.77 -5.75
C ILE A 138 -9.13 2.75 -6.92
N ALA A 139 -9.28 4.03 -6.60
CA ALA A 139 -9.59 5.08 -7.55
C ALA A 139 -8.37 5.53 -8.36
N TRP A 140 -7.18 5.53 -7.76
CA TRP A 140 -5.95 6.00 -8.41
C TRP A 140 -4.68 5.58 -7.68
N ASN A 141 -3.53 5.92 -8.26
CA ASN A 141 -2.24 5.89 -7.56
C ASN A 141 -2.30 6.69 -6.25
N PHE A 142 -1.53 6.21 -5.27
CA PHE A 142 -1.35 6.83 -3.95
C PHE A 142 -2.60 6.83 -3.05
N GLU A 143 -3.54 5.89 -3.22
CA GLU A 143 -4.36 5.50 -2.07
C GLU A 143 -3.51 4.77 -1.03
N LYS A 144 -3.88 4.91 0.24
CA LYS A 144 -3.12 4.34 1.35
C LYS A 144 -3.99 3.48 2.23
N PHE A 145 -3.40 2.42 2.76
CA PHE A 145 -4.02 1.56 3.76
C PHE A 145 -3.10 1.51 4.99
N LEU A 146 -3.66 1.82 6.15
CA LEU A 146 -2.99 1.69 7.44
C LEU A 146 -3.56 0.45 8.14
N ILE A 147 -2.65 -0.41 8.61
CA ILE A 147 -2.95 -1.69 9.24
C ILE A 147 -2.38 -1.64 10.66
N GLY A 148 -3.15 -2.15 11.62
CA GLY A 148 -2.77 -2.23 13.03
C GLY A 148 -1.69 -3.28 13.32
N PRO A 149 -1.09 -3.24 14.53
CA PRO A 149 -0.10 -4.23 14.98
C PRO A 149 -0.68 -5.65 15.16
N ASP A 150 -2.00 -5.75 15.25
CA ASP A 150 -2.75 -7.00 15.26
C ASP A 150 -2.95 -7.59 13.86
N GLY A 151 -2.63 -6.84 12.81
CA GLY A 151 -2.76 -7.24 11.41
C GLY A 151 -4.09 -6.85 10.78
N GLU A 152 -5.01 -6.25 11.54
CA GLU A 152 -6.31 -5.84 11.02
C GLU A 152 -6.22 -4.47 10.31
N PRO A 153 -6.89 -4.30 9.16
CA PRO A 153 -6.98 -3.02 8.48
C PRO A 153 -7.63 -1.96 9.37
N PHE A 154 -6.93 -0.85 9.61
CA PHE A 154 -7.37 0.22 10.50
C PHE A 154 -8.09 1.34 9.74
N LYS A 155 -7.48 1.89 8.68
CA LYS A 155 -8.05 3.01 7.92
C LYS A 155 -7.51 3.07 6.49
N ARG A 156 -8.38 3.48 5.55
CA ARG A 156 -8.05 3.75 4.15
C ARG A 156 -8.12 5.25 3.87
N TYR A 157 -7.18 5.75 3.08
CA TYR A 157 -7.05 7.17 2.73
C TYR A 157 -7.03 7.33 1.21
N SER A 158 -7.70 8.37 0.73
CA SER A 158 -7.84 8.61 -0.71
C SER A 158 -6.51 9.07 -1.32
N ARG A 159 -6.45 9.05 -2.65
CA ARG A 159 -5.32 9.59 -3.42
C ARG A 159 -4.96 11.04 -3.10
N ARG A 160 -5.89 11.83 -2.56
CA ARG A 160 -5.70 13.25 -2.24
C ARG A 160 -5.29 13.48 -0.79
N PHE A 161 -5.44 12.47 0.07
CA PHE A 161 -5.08 12.59 1.47
C PHE A 161 -3.55 12.71 1.59
N PRO A 162 -3.02 13.78 2.19
CA PRO A 162 -1.58 13.94 2.38
C PRO A 162 -1.03 12.85 3.29
N THR A 163 0.03 12.19 2.85
CA THR A 163 0.65 11.09 3.58
C THR A 163 1.13 11.50 4.97
N ILE A 164 1.68 12.71 5.09
CA ILE A 164 2.17 13.23 6.36
C ILE A 164 1.06 13.37 7.41
N ASP A 165 -0.18 13.61 6.98
CA ASP A 165 -1.33 13.74 7.90
C ASP A 165 -1.77 12.40 8.49
N ILE A 166 -1.27 11.28 7.94
CA ILE A 166 -1.46 9.92 8.48
C ILE A 166 -0.62 9.72 9.77
N GLU A 167 0.40 10.57 10.02
CA GLU A 167 1.32 10.43 11.17
C GLU A 167 0.59 10.36 12.51
N GLY A 168 -0.51 11.09 12.68
CA GLY A 168 -1.32 11.06 13.91
C GLY A 168 -1.93 9.67 14.18
N ASP A 169 -2.47 9.03 13.15
CA ASP A 169 -3.02 7.68 13.24
C ASP A 169 -1.91 6.63 13.43
N ILE A 170 -0.74 6.82 12.78
CA ILE A 170 0.44 5.96 13.00
C ILE A 170 0.86 6.00 14.48
N LYS A 171 1.06 7.19 15.04
CA LYS A 171 1.43 7.35 16.47
C LYS A 171 0.44 6.67 17.39
N LYS A 172 -0.87 6.80 17.11
CA LYS A 172 -1.93 6.16 17.87
C LYS A 172 -1.78 4.62 17.88
N LEU A 173 -1.52 4.02 16.72
CA LEU A 173 -1.37 2.57 16.61
C LEU A 173 -0.06 2.08 17.23
N LEU A 174 1.04 2.81 17.07
CA LEU A 174 2.33 2.47 17.68
C LEU A 174 2.24 2.48 19.23
N ASN A 175 1.46 3.39 19.81
CA ASN A 175 1.23 3.41 21.25
C ASN A 175 0.38 2.24 21.76
N THR A 176 -0.40 1.60 20.87
CA THR A 176 -1.22 0.42 21.22
C THR A 176 -0.42 -0.89 21.09
N ALA A 177 0.67 -0.87 20.34
CA ALA A 177 1.55 -2.02 20.12
C ALA A 177 2.52 -2.27 21.28
N ASN A 178 2.74 -1.25 22.13
CA ASN A 178 3.65 -1.27 23.27
C ASN A 178 2.97 -1.69 24.58
#